data_AF-A0A131Z359-F1
#
_entry.id   AF-A0A131Z359-F1
#
_cell.length_a   1.000
_cell.length_b   1.000
_cell.length_c   1.000
_cell.angle_alpha   90.00
_cell.angle_beta   90.00
_cell.angle_gamma   90.00
#
_symmetry.space_group_name_H-M   'P 1'
#
loop_
_entity.id
_entity.type
_entity.pdbx_description
1 polymer ?
#
loop_
_entity_poly.entity_id
_entity_poly.type
_entity_poly.pdbx_seq_one_letter_code
_entity_poly.pdbx_strand_id
1 'polypeptide(L)'
;MGSFNLTLAALAVLGCGMVVGATSCQSDADCSRGQRCVLHSNFSSSANCESDRRCIAVSSTSCSCEPGFQCRLKDCPSSPYECLVLEHQNTRCGGRNGPKCGTNQVCGYQKTGLTCIKCPCYGTDRAVCVDKQPGVECGPNSIVQVNPDNSYVCKGCASATSVLTR
;
A
#
# COMPACT_ATOMS: atom_id res chain seq x y z
N MET A 1 47.53 -0.58 -51.78
CA MET A 1 47.47 -0.67 -50.30
C MET A 1 46.50 0.39 -49.83
N GLY A 2 45.22 0.04 -49.68
CA GLY A 2 44.15 0.97 -49.28
C GLY A 2 43.90 0.85 -47.79
N SER A 3 44.06 1.94 -47.05
CA SER A 3 43.80 2.03 -45.62
C SER A 3 42.36 2.52 -45.41
N PHE A 4 41.48 1.65 -44.95
CA PHE A 4 40.15 2.01 -44.47
C PHE A 4 40.20 2.21 -42.96
N ASN A 5 40.15 3.46 -42.51
CA ASN A 5 39.96 3.80 -41.10
C ASN A 5 38.45 3.93 -40.83
N LEU A 6 37.85 2.89 -40.23
CA LEU A 6 36.51 2.91 -39.67
C LEU A 6 36.56 3.59 -38.30
N THR A 7 36.05 4.82 -38.20
CA THR A 7 35.86 5.52 -36.92
C THR A 7 34.45 5.22 -36.40
N LEU A 8 34.35 4.32 -35.42
CA LEU A 8 33.12 4.12 -34.64
C LEU A 8 33.02 5.24 -33.59
N ALA A 9 32.11 6.19 -33.78
CA ALA A 9 31.73 7.14 -32.74
C ALA A 9 30.59 6.53 -31.91
N ALA A 10 30.93 5.98 -30.75
CA ALA A 10 29.95 5.57 -29.74
C ALA A 10 29.46 6.79 -28.96
N LEU A 11 28.28 7.29 -29.29
CA LEU A 11 27.56 8.29 -28.49
C LEU A 11 26.95 7.60 -27.26
N ALA A 12 27.66 7.67 -26.14
CA ALA A 12 27.11 7.34 -24.83
C ALA A 12 26.09 8.42 -24.44
N VAL A 13 24.80 8.11 -24.58
CA VAL A 13 23.72 8.91 -23.98
C VAL A 13 23.80 8.73 -22.47
N LEU A 14 24.48 9.66 -21.79
CA LEU A 14 24.37 9.84 -20.34
C LEU A 14 22.95 10.33 -20.03
N GLY A 15 22.04 9.38 -19.85
CA GLY A 15 20.78 9.62 -19.16
C GLY A 15 21.11 10.01 -17.72
N CYS A 16 21.10 11.31 -17.42
CA CYS A 16 21.06 11.81 -16.06
C CYS A 16 19.75 11.35 -15.43
N GLY A 17 19.75 10.16 -14.84
CA GLY A 17 18.75 9.78 -13.86
C GLY A 17 18.94 10.70 -12.67
N MET A 18 18.22 11.82 -12.65
CA MET A 18 18.07 12.58 -11.41
C MET A 18 17.44 11.64 -10.40
N VAL A 19 18.24 11.20 -9.44
CA VAL A 19 17.75 10.55 -8.23
C VAL A 19 17.01 11.66 -7.48
N VAL A 20 15.73 11.85 -7.82
CA VAL A 20 14.86 12.77 -7.10
C VAL A 20 14.65 12.13 -5.73
N GLY A 21 15.47 12.51 -4.74
CA GLY A 21 15.17 12.22 -3.36
C GLY A 21 13.77 12.73 -3.06
N ALA A 22 12.91 11.90 -2.48
CA ALA A 22 11.52 12.28 -2.27
C ALA A 22 11.45 13.44 -1.26
N THR A 23 11.01 14.60 -1.72
CA THR A 23 10.84 15.79 -0.87
C THR A 23 9.73 15.53 0.14
N SER A 24 9.96 15.88 1.42
CA SER A 24 8.92 15.86 2.43
C SER A 24 7.82 16.88 2.12
N CYS A 25 6.58 16.59 2.53
CA CYS A 25 5.42 17.42 2.21
C CYS A 25 4.37 17.40 3.32
N GLN A 26 3.48 18.38 3.32
CA GLN A 26 2.28 18.41 4.16
C GLN A 26 1.01 18.22 3.32
N SER A 27 1.02 18.67 2.07
CA SER A 27 -0.11 18.60 1.14
C SER A 27 0.33 18.42 -0.31
N ASP A 28 -0.61 18.07 -1.19
CA ASP A 28 -0.35 17.94 -2.63
C ASP A 28 0.16 19.24 -3.28
N ALA A 29 -0.10 20.40 -2.67
CA ALA A 29 0.37 21.69 -3.15
C ALA A 29 1.89 21.86 -3.03
N ASP A 30 2.53 21.08 -2.15
CA ASP A 30 3.99 21.09 -1.97
C ASP A 30 4.70 20.28 -3.07
N CYS A 31 3.94 19.51 -3.85
CA CYS A 31 4.47 18.55 -4.80
C CYS A 31 4.42 19.05 -6.24
N SER A 32 5.36 18.56 -7.06
CA SER A 32 5.41 18.91 -8.48
C SER A 32 4.23 18.28 -9.24
N ARG A 33 3.97 18.79 -10.45
CA ARG A 33 2.91 18.22 -11.32
C ARG A 33 3.14 16.73 -11.53
N GLY A 34 2.08 15.92 -11.36
CA GLY A 34 2.14 14.47 -11.48
C GLY A 34 2.61 13.76 -10.20
N GLN A 35 2.89 14.50 -9.13
CA GLN A 35 3.16 13.96 -7.81
C GLN A 35 2.00 14.21 -6.84
N ARG A 36 1.97 13.41 -5.76
CA ARG A 36 1.05 13.57 -4.63
C ARG A 36 1.82 13.47 -3.33
N CYS A 37 1.30 14.12 -2.30
CA CYS A 37 1.83 14.04 -0.95
C CYS A 37 1.31 12.78 -0.24
N VAL A 38 2.08 11.70 -0.31
CA VAL A 38 1.64 10.37 0.13
C VAL A 38 2.30 9.99 1.45
N LEU A 39 1.49 9.42 2.34
CA LEU A 39 1.95 8.87 3.61
C LEU A 39 2.87 7.67 3.35
N HIS A 40 4.09 7.76 3.85
CA HIS A 40 5.02 6.64 4.01
C HIS A 40 4.94 6.20 5.46
N SER A 41 4.77 4.91 5.71
CA SER A 41 4.78 4.40 7.07
C SER A 41 5.43 3.04 7.16
N ASN A 42 6.33 2.91 8.12
CA ASN A 42 7.08 1.70 8.33
C ASN A 42 6.56 0.98 9.57
N PHE A 43 5.79 -0.09 9.34
CA PHE A 43 5.26 -0.94 10.40
C PHE A 43 6.08 -2.22 10.54
N SER A 44 7.35 -2.27 10.13
CA SER A 44 8.20 -3.39 10.52
C SER A 44 8.35 -3.43 12.05
N SER A 45 8.55 -4.64 12.58
CA SER A 45 8.82 -4.86 14.01
C SER A 45 9.99 -4.03 14.56
N SER A 46 10.88 -3.56 13.69
CA SER A 46 12.03 -2.71 14.01
C SER A 46 11.77 -1.20 13.95
N ALA A 47 10.67 -0.73 13.36
CA ALA A 47 10.50 0.68 12.96
C ALA A 47 9.55 1.51 13.85
N ASN A 48 9.05 0.97 14.96
CA ASN A 48 8.16 1.64 15.92
C ASN A 48 6.98 2.43 15.28
N CYS A 49 6.53 2.03 14.08
CA CYS A 49 5.46 2.71 13.33
C CYS A 49 5.74 4.15 12.95
N GLU A 50 6.99 4.46 12.63
CA GLU A 50 7.36 5.77 12.10
C GLU A 50 6.62 6.06 10.78
N SER A 51 6.12 7.29 10.68
CA SER A 51 5.35 7.78 9.56
C SER A 51 5.80 9.17 9.16
N ASP A 52 5.90 9.40 7.86
CA ASP A 52 6.14 10.72 7.28
C ASP A 52 5.44 10.85 5.92
N ARG A 53 5.47 12.04 5.32
CA ARG A 53 4.79 12.34 4.07
C ARG A 53 5.79 12.83 3.05
N ARG A 54 5.71 12.28 1.83
CA ARG A 54 6.65 12.59 0.76
C ARG A 54 5.93 12.74 -0.57
N CYS A 55 6.47 13.63 -1.40
CA CYS A 55 6.04 13.79 -2.77
C CYS A 55 6.53 12.62 -3.62
N ILE A 56 5.60 11.82 -4.13
CA ILE A 56 5.91 10.70 -5.02
C ILE A 56 5.17 10.81 -6.33
N ALA A 57 5.75 10.23 -7.38
CA ALA A 57 5.06 10.06 -8.64
C ALA A 57 3.87 9.10 -8.47
N VAL A 58 2.73 9.48 -9.05
CA VAL A 58 1.52 8.65 -9.05
C VAL A 58 0.92 8.58 -10.45
N SER A 59 0.15 7.53 -10.69
CA SER A 59 -0.75 7.39 -11.84
C SER A 59 -2.16 7.07 -11.34
N SER A 60 -3.14 7.04 -12.23
CA SER A 60 -4.51 6.63 -11.88
C SER A 60 -4.60 5.21 -11.30
N THR A 61 -3.59 4.36 -11.53
CA THR A 61 -3.59 2.95 -11.16
C THR A 61 -2.38 2.50 -10.34
N SER A 62 -1.44 3.38 -9.99
CA SER A 62 -0.23 3.01 -9.27
C SER A 62 0.44 4.21 -8.59
N CYS A 63 1.39 3.94 -7.70
CA CYS A 63 2.25 4.91 -7.06
C CYS A 63 3.70 4.39 -6.96
N SER A 64 4.66 5.31 -7.02
CA SER A 64 6.09 4.97 -6.95
C SER A 64 6.64 5.36 -5.59
N CYS A 65 6.52 4.45 -4.62
CA CYS A 65 7.06 4.63 -3.28
C CYS A 65 8.59 4.53 -3.26
N GLU A 66 9.20 4.99 -2.16
CA GLU A 66 10.62 4.76 -1.92
C GLU A 66 11.00 3.27 -1.85
N PRO A 67 12.28 2.94 -2.10
CA PRO A 67 12.77 1.57 -1.97
C PRO A 67 12.40 0.94 -0.63
N GLY A 68 11.83 -0.27 -0.68
CA GLY A 68 11.38 -1.02 0.49
C GLY A 68 9.91 -0.79 0.86
N PHE A 69 9.29 0.30 0.43
CA PHE A 69 7.86 0.54 0.62
C PHE A 69 7.03 -0.07 -0.50
N GLN A 70 5.88 -0.63 -0.13
CA GLN A 70 4.91 -1.15 -1.08
C GLN A 70 3.83 -0.10 -1.31
N CYS A 71 3.58 0.20 -2.59
CA CYS A 71 2.44 1.00 -2.98
C CYS A 71 1.16 0.22 -2.76
N ARG A 72 0.21 0.87 -2.09
CA ARG A 72 -1.16 0.39 -1.98
C ARG A 72 -2.13 1.46 -2.44
N LEU A 73 -3.09 1.04 -3.25
CA LEU A 73 -4.25 1.84 -3.62
C LEU A 73 -5.33 1.73 -2.55
N LYS A 74 -6.14 2.77 -2.45
CA LYS A 74 -7.34 2.86 -1.62
C LYS A 74 -8.50 3.35 -2.47
N ASP A 75 -9.71 2.86 -2.18
CA ASP A 75 -10.94 3.39 -2.80
C ASP A 75 -11.35 4.67 -2.08
N CYS A 76 -10.45 5.66 -2.09
CA CYS A 76 -10.56 6.88 -1.32
C CYS A 76 -10.17 8.08 -2.18
N PRO A 77 -11.13 8.85 -2.72
CA PRO A 77 -10.83 9.94 -3.65
C PRO A 77 -9.88 11.01 -3.08
N SER A 78 -9.99 11.30 -1.78
CA SER A 78 -9.16 12.31 -1.11
C SER A 78 -7.76 11.83 -0.74
N SER A 79 -7.54 10.52 -0.64
CA SER A 79 -6.24 9.93 -0.30
C SER A 79 -6.16 8.53 -0.91
N PRO A 80 -5.97 8.41 -2.23
CA PRO A 80 -6.06 7.14 -2.93
C PRO A 80 -4.79 6.27 -2.83
N TYR A 81 -3.70 6.80 -2.27
CA TYR A 81 -2.41 6.11 -2.18
C TYR A 81 -1.90 6.07 -0.74
N GLU A 82 -1.15 5.01 -0.44
CA GLU A 82 -0.26 4.93 0.71
C GLU A 82 0.96 4.06 0.39
N CYS A 83 2.07 4.36 1.03
CA CYS A 83 3.32 3.64 0.90
C CYS A 83 3.64 2.98 2.24
N LEU A 84 3.65 1.66 2.27
CA LEU A 84 3.73 0.93 3.54
C LEU A 84 4.81 -0.15 3.52
N VAL A 85 5.52 -0.29 4.64
CA VAL A 85 6.25 -1.52 4.97
C VAL A 85 5.39 -2.30 5.96
N LEU A 86 4.96 -3.50 5.56
CA LEU A 86 4.12 -4.39 6.36
C LEU A 86 4.75 -5.78 6.45
N GLU A 87 4.87 -6.31 7.65
CA GLU A 87 5.25 -7.70 7.93
C GLU A 87 4.01 -8.59 8.04
N HIS A 88 4.21 -9.92 8.10
CA HIS A 88 3.13 -10.91 8.28
C HIS A 88 1.99 -10.80 7.24
N GLN A 89 2.34 -10.52 5.99
CA GLN A 89 1.34 -10.41 4.91
C GLN A 89 0.78 -11.77 4.46
N ASN A 90 1.47 -12.87 4.77
CA ASN A 90 1.11 -14.20 4.32
C ASN A 90 -0.23 -14.69 4.89
N THR A 91 -0.60 -14.36 6.13
CA THR A 91 -1.85 -14.81 6.77
C THR A 91 -3.06 -13.92 6.50
N ARG A 92 -2.89 -12.88 5.67
CA ARG A 92 -3.91 -11.86 5.41
C ARG A 92 -4.84 -12.22 4.27
N CYS A 93 -5.90 -11.44 4.09
CA CYS A 93 -6.71 -11.53 2.87
C CYS A 93 -5.85 -11.35 1.62
N GLY A 94 -5.90 -12.33 0.71
CA GLY A 94 -5.04 -12.39 -0.48
C GLY A 94 -3.64 -12.96 -0.25
N GLY A 95 -3.22 -13.14 1.01
CA GLY A 95 -1.95 -13.76 1.37
C GLY A 95 -1.89 -15.27 1.07
N ARG A 96 -0.66 -15.79 0.94
CA ARG A 96 -0.43 -17.22 0.62
C ARG A 96 -1.06 -18.16 1.66
N ASN A 97 -0.95 -17.80 2.94
CA ASN A 97 -1.47 -18.52 4.11
C ASN A 97 -2.76 -17.87 4.66
N GLY A 98 -3.36 -16.92 3.93
CA GLY A 98 -4.64 -16.34 4.27
C GLY A 98 -5.79 -17.30 4.00
N PRO A 99 -6.99 -17.03 4.56
CA PRO A 99 -8.15 -17.87 4.32
C PRO A 99 -8.51 -17.87 2.83
N LYS A 100 -8.94 -19.04 2.34
CA LYS A 100 -9.41 -19.21 0.96
C LYS A 100 -10.94 -19.17 0.98
N CYS A 101 -11.50 -18.04 0.60
CA CYS A 101 -12.95 -17.84 0.64
C CYS A 101 -13.63 -18.48 -0.57
N GLY A 102 -14.83 -19.01 -0.35
CA GLY A 102 -15.68 -19.53 -1.42
C GLY A 102 -16.13 -18.43 -2.39
N THR A 103 -16.76 -18.84 -3.49
CA THR A 103 -17.26 -17.92 -4.55
C THR A 103 -18.29 -16.90 -4.05
N ASN A 104 -19.09 -17.28 -3.04
CA ASN A 104 -20.10 -16.44 -2.40
C ASN A 104 -19.63 -15.78 -1.10
N GLN A 105 -18.32 -15.80 -0.85
CA GLN A 105 -17.72 -15.20 0.34
C GLN A 105 -16.78 -14.07 -0.03
N VAL A 106 -16.55 -13.20 0.93
CA VAL A 106 -15.52 -12.16 0.88
C VAL A 106 -14.58 -12.34 2.06
N CYS A 107 -13.29 -12.11 1.81
CA CYS A 107 -12.31 -12.08 2.90
C CYS A 107 -12.36 -10.72 3.58
N GLY A 108 -12.50 -10.71 4.90
CA GLY A 108 -12.45 -9.51 5.71
C GLY A 108 -11.68 -9.70 7.00
N TYR A 109 -11.57 -8.64 7.79
CA TYR A 109 -10.81 -8.59 9.02
C TYR A 109 -11.76 -8.47 10.20
N GLN A 110 -11.69 -9.45 11.11
CA GLN A 110 -12.47 -9.49 12.35
C GLN A 110 -11.54 -9.21 13.53
N LYS A 111 -11.95 -8.32 14.44
CA LYS A 111 -11.21 -8.01 15.66
C LYS A 111 -10.99 -9.24 16.54
N THR A 112 -9.80 -9.38 17.10
CA THR A 112 -9.45 -10.46 18.04
C THR A 112 -9.65 -10.06 19.51
N GLY A 113 -9.81 -8.77 19.80
CA GLY A 113 -9.89 -8.24 21.15
C GLY A 113 -8.53 -8.01 21.82
N LEU A 114 -7.43 -8.28 21.11
CA LEU A 114 -6.10 -7.89 21.57
C LEU A 114 -6.02 -6.36 21.69
N THR A 115 -5.41 -5.88 22.77
CA THR A 115 -5.14 -4.46 23.00
C THR A 115 -3.66 -4.21 22.79
N CYS A 116 -3.34 -3.23 21.96
CA CYS A 116 -1.95 -2.90 21.68
C CYS A 116 -1.28 -2.10 22.81
N ILE A 117 -0.09 -2.54 23.21
CA ILE A 117 0.76 -1.83 24.17
C ILE A 117 2.00 -1.21 23.49
N LYS A 118 2.44 -1.77 22.34
CA LYS A 118 3.58 -1.28 21.56
C LYS A 118 3.39 -1.52 20.06
N CYS A 119 3.69 -0.51 19.25
CA CYS A 119 3.55 -0.55 17.80
C CYS A 119 4.80 -1.18 17.12
N PRO A 120 4.66 -2.00 16.06
CA PRO A 120 3.43 -2.42 15.35
C PRO A 120 2.64 -3.53 16.04
N CYS A 121 1.31 -3.43 16.01
CA CYS A 121 0.43 -4.31 16.77
C CYS A 121 -0.14 -5.46 15.92
N TYR A 122 0.72 -6.36 15.44
CA TYR A 122 0.26 -7.45 14.59
C TYR A 122 -0.68 -8.41 15.34
N GLY A 123 -1.84 -8.73 14.72
CA GLY A 123 -2.78 -9.74 15.22
C GLY A 123 -4.06 -9.18 15.88
N THR A 124 -4.25 -7.87 15.87
CA THR A 124 -5.44 -7.18 16.45
C THR A 124 -6.72 -7.51 15.68
N ASP A 125 -6.55 -7.90 14.43
CA ASP A 125 -7.58 -8.45 13.59
C ASP A 125 -7.05 -9.71 12.90
N ARG A 126 -7.96 -10.65 12.63
CA ARG A 126 -7.68 -11.87 11.87
C ARG A 126 -8.46 -11.86 10.56
N ALA A 127 -7.85 -12.37 9.50
CA ALA A 127 -8.53 -12.58 8.23
C ALA A 127 -9.53 -13.74 8.35
N VAL A 128 -10.78 -13.50 7.94
CA VAL A 128 -11.89 -14.46 7.97
C VAL A 128 -12.68 -14.38 6.66
N CYS A 129 -13.36 -15.46 6.31
CA CYS A 129 -14.33 -15.46 5.22
C CYS A 129 -15.73 -15.23 5.79
N VAL A 130 -16.48 -14.31 5.18
CA VAL A 130 -17.89 -14.06 5.50
C VAL A 130 -18.72 -14.10 4.23
N ASP A 131 -19.98 -14.51 4.35
CA ASP A 131 -20.88 -14.58 3.22
C ASP A 131 -21.20 -13.18 2.69
N LYS A 132 -21.26 -13.05 1.35
CA LYS A 132 -21.59 -11.78 0.70
C LYS A 132 -23.01 -11.34 1.11
N GLN A 133 -23.14 -10.08 1.49
CA GLN A 133 -24.43 -9.50 1.86
C GLN A 133 -25.13 -8.88 0.64
N PRO A 134 -26.44 -9.11 0.44
CA PRO A 134 -27.18 -8.47 -0.64
C PRO A 134 -27.06 -6.94 -0.58
N GLY A 135 -26.73 -6.31 -1.71
CA GLY A 135 -26.58 -4.85 -1.81
C GLY A 135 -25.29 -4.28 -1.23
N VAL A 136 -24.37 -5.11 -0.73
CA VAL A 136 -23.07 -4.66 -0.21
C VAL A 136 -21.95 -5.10 -1.16
N GLU A 137 -21.50 -4.18 -2.01
CA GLU A 137 -20.36 -4.37 -2.89
C GLU A 137 -19.19 -3.49 -2.44
N CYS A 138 -18.08 -4.14 -2.05
CA CYS A 138 -16.86 -3.42 -1.73
C CYS A 138 -16.04 -3.16 -2.99
N GLY A 139 -15.48 -1.96 -3.09
CA GLY A 139 -14.49 -1.68 -4.13
C GLY A 139 -13.24 -2.56 -3.96
N PRO A 140 -12.46 -2.73 -5.03
CA PRO A 140 -11.35 -3.70 -5.07
C PRO A 140 -10.20 -3.37 -4.11
N ASN A 141 -10.08 -2.13 -3.64
CA ASN A 141 -9.01 -1.70 -2.72
C ASN A 141 -9.52 -1.39 -1.31
N SER A 142 -10.82 -1.59 -1.07
CA SER A 142 -11.46 -1.37 0.21
C SER A 142 -11.04 -2.41 1.23
N ILE A 143 -10.87 -1.99 2.49
CA ILE A 143 -10.74 -2.94 3.60
C ILE A 143 -12.14 -3.40 4.02
N VAL A 144 -12.35 -4.72 4.04
CA VAL A 144 -13.58 -5.31 4.57
C VAL A 144 -13.41 -5.52 6.07
N GLN A 145 -14.17 -4.78 6.87
CA GLN A 145 -14.17 -4.90 8.32
C GLN A 145 -15.40 -5.70 8.76
N VAL A 146 -15.17 -6.82 9.45
CA VAL A 146 -16.19 -7.77 9.87
C VAL A 146 -16.63 -7.45 11.29
N ASN A 147 -17.95 -7.35 11.48
CA ASN A 147 -18.60 -7.13 12.76
C ASN A 147 -18.80 -8.47 13.52
N PRO A 148 -19.09 -8.44 14.83
CA PRO A 148 -19.31 -9.65 15.62
C PRO A 148 -20.50 -10.51 15.15
N ASP A 149 -21.48 -9.91 14.49
CA ASP A 149 -22.67 -10.58 13.93
C ASP A 149 -22.42 -11.15 12.52
N ASN A 150 -21.17 -11.21 12.07
CA ASN A 150 -20.74 -11.60 10.72
C ASN A 150 -21.24 -10.69 9.58
N SER A 151 -21.87 -9.56 9.89
CA SER A 151 -22.02 -8.48 8.92
C SER A 151 -20.68 -7.82 8.63
N TYR A 152 -20.56 -7.07 7.53
CA TYR A 152 -19.33 -6.35 7.25
C TYR A 152 -19.60 -4.98 6.64
N VAL A 153 -18.59 -4.12 6.74
CA VAL A 153 -18.58 -2.79 6.15
C VAL A 153 -17.34 -2.62 5.28
N CYS A 154 -17.53 -1.99 4.12
CA CYS A 154 -16.43 -1.65 3.22
C CYS A 154 -15.81 -0.32 3.64
N LYS A 155 -14.52 -0.32 3.97
CA LYS A 155 -13.78 0.88 4.35
C LYS A 155 -12.83 1.27 3.22
N GLY A 156 -13.32 2.05 2.26
CA GLY A 156 -12.54 2.49 1.09
C GLY A 156 -11.34 3.39 1.44
N CYS A 157 -11.48 4.22 2.47
CA CYS A 157 -10.42 5.10 2.96
C CYS A 157 -9.53 4.52 4.06
N ALA A 158 -9.80 3.30 4.51
CA ALA A 158 -8.98 2.68 5.53
C ALA A 158 -7.57 2.38 5.00
N SER A 159 -6.55 2.78 5.77
CA SER A 159 -5.20 2.28 5.56
C SER A 159 -5.18 0.77 5.76
N ALA A 160 -4.30 0.06 5.05
CA ALA A 160 -4.03 -1.34 5.35
C ALA A 160 -3.78 -1.52 6.85
N THR A 161 -3.04 -0.61 7.48
CA THR A 161 -2.57 -0.72 8.87
C THR A 161 -3.71 -0.69 9.89
N SER A 162 -4.84 -0.10 9.52
CA SER A 162 -6.00 0.05 10.39
C SER A 162 -6.67 -1.26 10.78
N VAL A 163 -6.36 -2.37 10.11
CA VAL A 163 -6.83 -3.73 10.46
C VAL A 163 -5.68 -4.69 10.71
N LEU A 164 -4.50 -4.13 11.00
CA LEU A 164 -3.27 -4.91 11.15
C LEU A 164 -2.52 -4.57 12.43
N THR A 165 -2.82 -3.41 13.04
CA THR A 165 -1.99 -2.78 14.06
C THR A 165 -2.77 -2.05 15.17
N ARG A 166 -4.03 -2.41 15.47
CA ARG A 166 -4.85 -1.66 16.44
C ARG A 166 -4.72 -2.05 17.91
#